data_AF-A0A962TI20-F1
#
_entry.id   AF-A0A962TI20-F1
#
_cell.length_a   1.000
_cell.length_b   1.000
_cell.length_c   1.000
_cell.angle_alpha   90.00
_cell.angle_beta   90.00
_cell.angle_gamma   90.00
#
_symmetry.space_group_name_H-M   'P 1'
#
loop_
_entity.id
_entity.type
_entity.pdbx_description
1 polymer ?
#
loop_
_entity_poly.entity_id
_entity_poly.type
_entity_poly.pdbx_seq_one_letter_code
_entity_poly.pdbx_strand_id
1 'polypeptide(L)'
;ESSASLWHGRSSLAAIAWLCAVVLDPSDSVERQQLIARAQGHFLETVKALTLTEGWPEGYNYWINNRAFLIALAGSAYLNGLEDSRYADQVRKALRRVGYWTIYATRPDQRIEGLGDEGPRVDLNNETRRVIDLIAQATRDPVLAGYSLYLERLHGRESYFRDYRWGFNLFNDPMITPVGGGTLAGFNGLLPTAELFGADSFNLAYIHSDWSPNATFISFRAGDTFTHHGHYDAGHFSLFKGAPLAINSSSYGTFFGRNRLNYAIRGVAKNTLLILRPGEKVRPNRFFDDNVADGGPRVVIPTGSVIDSLQDWLGSRSKGLHLEGGRLERFEHQEGEYTYLAADLTAAYNNPEHDEGGWGGKVEQVRRQLLYLQDEDRLLIRDRVRTVQPDFVKKWLLHTVERPEIAKLRILKGHRDNGILESGSDVAQVQNGRGWLTVQRILPEDAVIRLVGGRDYQYYVEADGDETELDGVNFVEGASSKPWFDIGLWRMEIQPGGLRQDDTFLVVLTPALGEPRLARAARVALDQVGSGVVTDASATVFVDTPVGDALRLTIPTATPLVRVIELPPLAQATLRSEEGSAPPLESITSASGVTVFKAATNWQGRLILRWR
;
A
#
# COMPACT_ATOMS: atom_id res chain seq x y z
N GLU A 1 -24.76 -20.84 7.65
CA GLU A 1 -24.69 -19.55 6.93
C GLU A 1 -25.50 -18.53 7.73
N SER A 2 -24.91 -17.67 8.57
CA SER A 2 -25.76 -16.72 9.34
C SER A 2 -25.05 -15.56 10.05
N SER A 3 -23.99 -14.99 9.48
CA SER A 3 -23.62 -13.63 9.85
C SER A 3 -23.09 -12.92 8.60
N ALA A 4 -23.63 -11.74 8.33
CA ALA A 4 -23.05 -10.82 7.38
C ALA A 4 -21.93 -10.05 8.11
N SER A 5 -20.74 -9.99 7.51
CA SER A 5 -19.60 -9.25 8.06
C SER A 5 -19.73 -7.73 7.89
N LEU A 6 -19.18 -6.97 8.84
CA LEU A 6 -19.21 -5.51 8.94
C LEU A 6 -18.67 -4.84 7.67
N TRP A 7 -17.43 -5.16 7.26
CA TRP A 7 -16.85 -4.73 5.97
C TRP A 7 -17.25 -5.66 4.81
N HIS A 8 -18.51 -6.11 4.79
CA HIS A 8 -19.11 -6.87 3.69
C HIS A 8 -20.62 -6.60 3.65
N GLY A 9 -21.46 -7.63 3.51
CA GLY A 9 -22.91 -7.52 3.34
C GLY A 9 -23.66 -6.83 4.49
N ARG A 10 -23.12 -6.81 5.72
CA ARG A 10 -23.81 -6.16 6.86
C ARG A 10 -23.95 -4.67 6.66
N SER A 11 -22.94 -4.03 6.09
CA SER A 11 -22.96 -2.59 5.76
C SER A 11 -24.11 -2.24 4.80
N SER A 12 -24.30 -3.03 3.74
CA SER A 12 -25.41 -2.88 2.80
C SER A 12 -26.76 -3.09 3.49
N LEU A 13 -26.89 -4.15 4.31
CA LEU A 13 -28.12 -4.43 5.04
C LEU A 13 -28.45 -3.31 6.05
N ALA A 14 -27.46 -2.78 6.75
CA ALA A 14 -27.62 -1.68 7.69
C ALA A 14 -28.04 -0.38 6.97
N ALA A 15 -27.41 -0.06 5.84
CA ALA A 15 -27.77 1.09 5.02
C ALA A 15 -29.20 0.98 4.48
N ILE A 16 -29.59 -0.19 3.96
CA ILE A 16 -30.96 -0.45 3.48
C ILE A 16 -31.97 -0.33 4.63
N ALA A 17 -31.69 -0.95 5.78
CA ALA A 17 -32.57 -0.88 6.93
C ALA A 17 -32.80 0.57 7.38
N TRP A 18 -31.73 1.39 7.39
CA TRP A 18 -31.85 2.81 7.71
C TRP A 18 -32.66 3.59 6.67
N LEU A 19 -32.42 3.37 5.38
CA LEU A 19 -33.19 3.99 4.30
C LEU A 19 -34.69 3.66 4.35
N CYS A 20 -35.05 2.44 4.76
CA CYS A 20 -36.43 2.06 4.99
C CYS A 20 -37.00 2.69 6.27
N ALA A 21 -36.22 2.78 7.34
CA ALA A 21 -36.69 3.26 8.62
C ALA A 21 -36.88 4.78 8.68
N VAL A 22 -36.01 5.56 8.03
CA VAL A 22 -36.02 7.03 8.07
C VAL A 22 -37.28 7.66 7.47
N VAL A 23 -38.02 6.92 6.63
CA VAL A 23 -39.28 7.40 6.03
C VAL A 23 -40.52 7.01 6.84
N LEU A 24 -40.36 6.28 7.96
CA LEU A 24 -41.47 5.91 8.84
C LEU A 24 -41.80 7.06 9.79
N ASP A 25 -43.09 7.30 10.03
CA ASP A 25 -43.53 8.24 11.07
C ASP A 25 -43.21 7.66 12.47
N PRO A 26 -42.34 8.30 13.27
CA PRO A 26 -41.98 7.84 14.61
C PRO A 26 -43.11 8.05 15.64
N SER A 27 -44.13 8.86 15.34
CA SER A 27 -45.24 9.14 16.25
C SER A 27 -46.33 8.05 16.25
N ASP A 28 -46.33 7.18 15.24
CA ASP A 28 -47.37 6.18 15.03
C ASP A 28 -47.36 5.03 16.06
N SER A 29 -46.19 4.63 16.61
CA SER A 29 -46.09 3.60 17.67
C SER A 29 -44.71 3.51 18.31
N VAL A 30 -44.65 2.99 19.55
CA VAL A 30 -43.39 2.65 20.24
C VAL A 30 -42.57 1.60 19.48
N GLU A 31 -43.23 0.64 18.83
CA GLU A 31 -42.56 -0.39 18.02
C GLU A 31 -41.79 0.24 16.84
N ARG A 32 -42.39 1.20 16.14
CA ARG A 32 -41.70 1.92 15.06
C ARG A 32 -40.51 2.73 15.57
N GLN A 33 -40.65 3.41 16.71
CA GLN A 33 -39.52 4.11 17.33
C GLN A 33 -38.34 3.16 17.61
N GLN A 34 -38.62 1.95 18.11
CA GLN A 34 -37.60 0.94 18.34
C GLN A 34 -36.95 0.45 17.04
N LEU A 35 -37.73 0.24 15.97
CA LEU A 35 -37.21 -0.14 14.65
C LEU A 35 -36.30 0.94 14.07
N ILE A 36 -36.71 2.21 14.15
CA ILE A 36 -35.92 3.36 13.70
C ILE A 36 -34.61 3.46 14.49
N ALA A 37 -34.68 3.42 15.82
CA ALA A 37 -33.49 3.49 16.68
C ALA A 37 -32.51 2.33 16.40
N ARG A 38 -33.03 1.12 16.20
CA ARG A 38 -32.20 -0.06 15.87
C ARG A 38 -31.56 0.05 14.49
N ALA A 39 -32.31 0.46 13.47
CA ALA A 39 -31.78 0.66 12.12
C ALA A 39 -30.70 1.75 12.10
N GLN A 40 -30.95 2.87 12.80
CA GLN A 40 -29.97 3.94 12.98
C GLN A 40 -28.69 3.42 13.65
N GLY A 41 -28.81 2.63 14.73
CA GLY A 41 -27.66 2.05 15.42
C GLY A 41 -26.81 1.16 14.51
N HIS A 42 -27.43 0.31 13.69
CA HIS A 42 -26.71 -0.51 12.71
C HIS A 42 -26.01 0.32 11.64
N PHE A 43 -26.66 1.37 11.14
CA PHE A 43 -26.04 2.26 10.16
C PHE A 43 -24.86 3.05 10.75
N LEU A 44 -25.00 3.58 11.97
CA LEU A 44 -23.90 4.27 12.64
C LEU A 44 -22.72 3.35 12.93
N GLU A 45 -22.94 2.05 13.13
CA GLU A 45 -21.85 1.07 13.22
C GLU A 45 -21.09 0.92 11.89
N THR A 46 -21.80 0.98 10.76
CA THR A 46 -21.17 1.03 9.42
C THR A 46 -20.36 2.31 9.23
N VAL A 47 -20.87 3.46 9.70
CA VAL A 47 -20.16 4.74 9.64
C VAL A 47 -18.89 4.71 10.48
N LYS A 48 -18.91 4.11 11.69
CA LYS A 48 -17.69 3.91 12.49
C LYS A 48 -16.68 3.02 11.78
N ALA A 49 -17.13 1.92 11.17
CA ALA A 49 -16.27 1.02 10.41
C ALA A 49 -15.58 1.74 9.23
N LEU A 50 -16.32 2.57 8.49
CA LEU A 50 -15.78 3.39 7.41
C LEU A 50 -14.90 4.54 7.91
N THR A 51 -15.19 5.08 9.10
CA THR A 51 -14.33 6.09 9.74
C THR A 51 -12.99 5.50 10.14
N LEU A 52 -12.97 4.24 10.59
CA LEU A 52 -11.74 3.55 10.94
C LEU A 52 -10.87 3.34 9.70
N THR A 53 -11.44 2.81 8.62
CA THR A 53 -10.67 2.42 7.45
C THR A 53 -10.42 3.56 6.47
N GLU A 54 -11.32 4.53 6.39
CA GLU A 54 -11.33 5.68 5.46
C GLU A 54 -11.29 5.33 3.95
N GLY A 55 -11.17 4.05 3.63
CA GLY A 55 -11.43 3.40 2.34
C GLY A 55 -12.18 2.09 2.56
N TRP A 56 -12.33 1.28 1.51
CA TRP A 56 -13.04 0.00 1.60
C TRP A 56 -12.08 -1.20 1.54
N PRO A 57 -11.97 -2.03 2.59
CA PRO A 57 -11.00 -3.14 2.64
C PRO A 57 -11.21 -4.28 1.62
N GLU A 58 -12.38 -4.37 0.99
CA GLU A 58 -12.64 -5.36 -0.08
C GLU A 58 -12.13 -4.91 -1.46
N GLY A 59 -11.51 -3.75 -1.55
CA GLY A 59 -11.12 -3.17 -2.82
C GLY A 59 -12.14 -2.22 -3.41
N TYR A 60 -11.69 -1.45 -4.40
CA TYR A 60 -12.51 -0.42 -5.04
C TYR A 60 -13.66 -1.03 -5.83
N ASN A 61 -13.42 -2.12 -6.55
CA ASN A 61 -14.46 -2.75 -7.35
C ASN A 61 -15.63 -3.26 -6.50
N TYR A 62 -15.37 -3.85 -5.33
CA TYR A 62 -16.44 -4.27 -4.40
C TYR A 62 -17.17 -3.09 -3.78
N TRP A 63 -16.43 -2.04 -3.41
CA TRP A 63 -16.98 -0.78 -2.92
C TRP A 63 -18.00 -0.22 -3.91
N ILE A 64 -17.57 0.06 -5.14
CA ILE A 64 -18.34 0.87 -6.06
C ILE A 64 -19.56 0.15 -6.65
N ASN A 65 -19.47 -1.17 -6.88
CA ASN A 65 -20.59 -1.92 -7.46
C ASN A 65 -21.76 -2.08 -6.48
N ASN A 66 -21.51 -2.35 -5.19
CA ASN A 66 -22.56 -2.88 -4.30
C ASN A 66 -22.66 -2.23 -2.92
N ARG A 67 -21.73 -1.34 -2.54
CA ARG A 67 -21.67 -0.75 -1.18
C ARG A 67 -21.86 0.75 -1.21
N ALA A 68 -21.08 1.40 -2.07
CA ALA A 68 -20.87 2.84 -2.06
C ALA A 68 -22.15 3.66 -2.17
N PHE A 69 -22.99 3.34 -3.16
CA PHE A 69 -24.24 4.06 -3.39
C PHE A 69 -25.20 3.95 -2.18
N LEU A 70 -25.41 2.74 -1.66
CA LEU A 70 -26.30 2.52 -0.52
C LEU A 70 -25.81 3.24 0.73
N ILE A 71 -24.51 3.16 1.03
CA ILE A 71 -23.93 3.78 2.22
C ILE A 71 -23.95 5.32 2.09
N ALA A 72 -23.60 5.87 0.93
CA ALA A 72 -23.66 7.30 0.68
C ALA A 72 -25.10 7.84 0.74
N LEU A 73 -26.07 7.10 0.19
CA LEU A 73 -27.50 7.47 0.25
C LEU A 73 -28.04 7.41 1.68
N ALA A 74 -27.71 6.35 2.42
CA ALA A 74 -28.07 6.23 3.84
C ALA A 74 -27.46 7.36 4.68
N GLY A 75 -26.22 7.78 4.38
CA GLY A 75 -25.58 8.93 5.01
C GLY A 75 -26.28 10.25 4.67
N SER A 76 -26.62 10.47 3.40
CA SER A 76 -27.42 11.64 3.00
C SER A 76 -28.78 11.66 3.71
N ALA A 77 -29.46 10.51 3.80
CA ALA A 77 -30.73 10.38 4.51
C ALA A 77 -30.57 10.64 6.02
N TYR A 78 -29.48 10.21 6.65
CA TYR A 78 -29.18 10.52 8.05
C TYR A 78 -29.02 12.03 8.28
N LEU A 79 -28.32 12.71 7.37
CA LEU A 79 -28.03 14.14 7.49
C LEU A 79 -29.26 15.03 7.28
N ASN A 80 -30.20 14.60 6.44
CA ASN A 80 -31.35 15.42 6.04
C ASN A 80 -32.69 14.95 6.63
N GLY A 81 -32.79 13.69 7.06
CA GLY A 81 -34.04 13.07 7.54
C GLY A 81 -34.25 13.12 9.06
N LEU A 82 -33.36 13.77 9.81
CA LEU A 82 -33.42 13.87 11.26
C LEU A 82 -33.40 15.33 11.72
N GLU A 83 -34.23 15.67 12.70
CA GLU A 83 -34.24 17.00 13.32
C GLU A 83 -32.98 17.26 14.18
N ASP A 84 -32.49 16.24 14.91
CA ASP A 84 -31.26 16.27 15.73
C ASP A 84 -30.28 15.16 15.32
N SER A 85 -29.53 15.39 14.25
CA SER A 85 -28.54 14.44 13.72
C SER A 85 -27.21 14.52 14.49
N ARG A 86 -27.17 14.00 15.72
CA ARG A 86 -26.00 14.08 16.64
C ARG A 86 -24.67 13.57 16.07
N TYR A 87 -24.70 12.66 15.09
CA TYR A 87 -23.50 12.11 14.45
C TYR A 87 -23.24 12.69 13.04
N ALA A 88 -23.86 13.83 12.70
CA ALA A 88 -23.76 14.43 11.36
C ALA A 88 -22.32 14.68 10.92
N ASP A 89 -21.48 15.24 11.79
CA ASP A 89 -20.08 15.51 11.47
C ASP A 89 -19.28 14.23 11.21
N GLN A 90 -19.54 13.17 11.98
CA GLN A 90 -18.90 11.88 11.76
C GLN A 90 -19.32 11.27 10.42
N VAL A 91 -20.61 11.32 10.08
CA VAL A 91 -21.13 10.84 8.79
C VAL A 91 -20.51 11.63 7.64
N ARG A 92 -20.52 12.97 7.71
CA ARG A 92 -19.90 13.83 6.68
C ARG A 92 -18.41 13.53 6.54
N LYS A 93 -17.67 13.39 7.64
CA LYS A 93 -16.24 13.08 7.62
C LYS A 93 -15.97 11.73 6.97
N ALA A 94 -16.71 10.68 7.35
CA ALA A 94 -16.53 9.35 6.77
C ALA A 94 -16.80 9.32 5.26
N LEU A 95 -17.91 9.94 4.82
CA LEU A 95 -18.24 10.07 3.41
C LEU A 95 -17.19 10.89 2.64
N ARG A 96 -16.73 12.00 3.22
CA ARG A 96 -15.70 12.85 2.61
C ARG A 96 -14.39 12.08 2.43
N ARG A 97 -13.95 11.35 3.46
CA ARG A 97 -12.69 10.59 3.44
C ARG A 97 -12.72 9.46 2.41
N VAL A 98 -13.81 8.70 2.30
CA VAL A 98 -13.92 7.66 1.24
C VAL A 98 -14.03 8.26 -0.17
N GLY A 99 -14.60 9.46 -0.30
CA GLY A 99 -14.57 10.24 -1.54
C GLY A 99 -13.13 10.65 -1.92
N TYR A 100 -12.35 11.13 -0.96
CA TYR A 100 -10.95 11.50 -1.15
C TYR A 100 -10.09 10.27 -1.46
N TRP A 101 -10.32 9.14 -0.78
CA TRP A 101 -9.67 7.87 -1.12
C TRP A 101 -9.84 7.52 -2.60
N THR A 102 -11.04 7.74 -3.16
CA THR A 102 -11.30 7.50 -4.59
C THR A 102 -10.46 8.40 -5.49
N ILE A 103 -10.30 9.69 -5.14
CA ILE A 103 -9.45 10.63 -5.88
C ILE A 103 -7.99 10.17 -5.81
N TYR A 104 -7.47 9.95 -4.60
CA TYR A 104 -6.07 9.60 -4.37
C TYR A 104 -5.67 8.26 -4.96
N ALA A 105 -6.60 7.30 -5.02
CA ALA A 105 -6.38 6.00 -5.66
C ALA A 105 -6.46 6.07 -7.20
N THR A 106 -6.88 7.19 -7.78
CA THR A 106 -6.92 7.36 -9.25
C THR A 106 -5.51 7.58 -9.79
N ARG A 107 -5.06 6.66 -10.62
CA ARG A 107 -3.76 6.69 -11.28
C ARG A 107 -3.75 7.67 -12.46
N PRO A 108 -2.55 8.07 -12.93
CA PRO A 108 -2.43 8.91 -14.12
C PRO A 108 -2.99 8.29 -15.41
N ASP A 109 -3.11 6.95 -15.49
CA ASP A 109 -3.79 6.24 -16.59
C ASP A 109 -5.32 6.18 -16.46
N GLN A 110 -5.90 6.98 -15.55
CA GLN A 110 -7.35 7.15 -15.37
C GLN A 110 -8.04 5.88 -14.90
N ARG A 111 -7.32 5.05 -14.14
CA ARG A 111 -7.81 3.84 -13.48
C ARG A 111 -7.59 3.90 -11.98
N ILE A 112 -8.37 3.16 -11.22
CA ILE A 112 -8.10 2.98 -9.79
C ILE A 112 -6.96 1.97 -9.59
N GLU A 113 -6.04 2.32 -8.70
CA GLU A 113 -5.02 1.39 -8.22
C GLU A 113 -5.64 0.19 -7.50
N GLY A 114 -5.22 -1.01 -7.90
CA GLY A 114 -5.81 -2.25 -7.41
C GLY A 114 -5.56 -2.53 -5.93
N LEU A 115 -6.60 -2.97 -5.23
CA LEU A 115 -6.62 -3.34 -3.83
C LEU A 115 -7.55 -4.55 -3.64
N GLY A 116 -7.09 -5.60 -2.94
CA GLY A 116 -7.91 -6.79 -2.75
C GLY A 116 -8.33 -7.47 -4.06
N ASP A 117 -9.46 -8.18 -4.03
CA ASP A 117 -10.05 -8.78 -5.22
C ASP A 117 -10.65 -7.70 -6.15
N GLU A 118 -10.05 -7.51 -7.32
CA GLU A 118 -10.43 -6.43 -8.25
C GLU A 118 -11.29 -6.89 -9.45
N GLY A 119 -11.88 -5.91 -10.13
CA GLY A 119 -12.81 -6.14 -11.24
C GLY A 119 -12.92 -4.97 -12.23
N PRO A 120 -13.90 -5.00 -13.14
CA PRO A 120 -13.97 -4.08 -14.28
C PRO A 120 -14.15 -2.61 -13.90
N ARG A 121 -14.70 -2.30 -12.72
CA ARG A 121 -15.04 -0.91 -12.35
C ARG A 121 -13.85 -0.06 -11.94
N VAL A 122 -12.63 -0.61 -11.89
CA VAL A 122 -11.41 0.21 -11.79
C VAL A 122 -11.28 1.20 -12.96
N ASP A 123 -12.10 1.03 -14.01
CA ASP A 123 -12.28 1.97 -15.13
C ASP A 123 -13.03 3.26 -14.78
N LEU A 124 -13.51 3.45 -13.53
CA LEU A 124 -14.26 4.62 -13.05
C LEU A 124 -15.62 4.87 -13.75
N ASN A 125 -16.06 3.93 -14.58
CA ASN A 125 -17.22 4.10 -15.45
C ASN A 125 -18.52 3.69 -14.73
N ASN A 126 -19.66 4.17 -15.22
CA ASN A 126 -21.04 3.85 -14.80
C ASN A 126 -21.43 4.23 -13.37
N GLU A 127 -20.74 3.71 -12.37
CA GLU A 127 -21.16 3.78 -10.96
C GLU A 127 -20.50 4.94 -10.21
N THR A 128 -19.25 5.26 -10.56
CA THR A 128 -18.40 6.13 -9.75
C THR A 128 -18.95 7.53 -9.61
N ARG A 129 -19.33 8.17 -10.72
CA ARG A 129 -19.77 9.57 -10.68
C ARG A 129 -21.02 9.74 -9.82
N ARG A 130 -21.96 8.79 -9.89
CA ARG A 130 -23.18 8.79 -9.05
C ARG A 130 -22.86 8.83 -7.56
N VAL A 131 -21.90 8.01 -7.13
CA VAL A 131 -21.49 7.98 -5.72
C VAL A 131 -20.79 9.28 -5.34
N ILE A 132 -19.88 9.78 -6.18
CA ILE A 132 -19.16 11.02 -5.93
C ILE A 132 -20.10 12.23 -5.86
N ASP A 133 -21.08 12.33 -6.75
CA ASP A 133 -22.10 13.39 -6.73
C ASP A 133 -22.86 13.38 -5.40
N LEU A 134 -23.30 12.20 -4.96
CA LEU A 134 -24.03 12.05 -3.71
C LEU A 134 -23.19 12.39 -2.48
N ILE A 135 -21.90 11.99 -2.47
CA ILE A 135 -20.97 12.38 -1.41
C ILE A 135 -20.75 13.90 -1.44
N ALA A 136 -20.51 14.50 -2.60
CA ALA A 136 -20.30 15.94 -2.75
C ALA A 136 -21.51 16.75 -2.25
N GLN A 137 -22.73 16.32 -2.59
CA GLN A 137 -23.96 16.89 -2.06
C GLN A 137 -24.02 16.78 -0.53
N ALA A 138 -23.74 15.59 0.02
CA ALA A 138 -23.78 15.31 1.45
C ALA A 138 -22.71 16.07 2.25
N THR A 139 -21.56 16.37 1.65
CA THR A 139 -20.43 17.03 2.34
C THR A 139 -20.25 18.49 1.98
N ARG A 140 -20.93 18.97 0.93
CA ARG A 140 -20.76 20.30 0.32
C ARG A 140 -19.32 20.55 -0.15
N ASP A 141 -18.63 19.50 -0.59
CA ASP A 141 -17.20 19.57 -0.93
C ASP A 141 -16.96 19.94 -2.40
N PRO A 142 -16.33 21.10 -2.69
CA PRO A 142 -16.09 21.56 -4.06
C PRO A 142 -15.01 20.74 -4.80
N VAL A 143 -14.11 20.07 -4.08
CA VAL A 143 -13.09 19.18 -4.69
C VAL A 143 -13.76 17.93 -5.25
N LEU A 144 -14.69 17.33 -4.49
CA LEU A 144 -15.47 16.18 -4.95
C LEU A 144 -16.40 16.55 -6.12
N ALA A 145 -16.98 17.75 -6.12
CA ALA A 145 -17.71 18.27 -7.29
C ALA A 145 -16.77 18.44 -8.50
N GLY A 146 -15.53 18.90 -8.28
CA GLY A 146 -14.46 18.93 -9.27
C GLY A 146 -14.12 17.57 -9.87
N TYR A 147 -14.04 16.55 -9.02
CA TYR A 147 -13.80 15.17 -9.45
C TYR A 147 -15.01 14.58 -10.20
N SER A 148 -16.24 14.91 -9.83
CA SER A 148 -17.43 14.57 -10.63
C SER A 148 -17.35 15.14 -12.05
N LEU A 149 -16.93 16.41 -12.20
CA LEU A 149 -16.72 17.03 -13.50
C LEU A 149 -15.59 16.35 -14.29
N TYR A 150 -14.54 15.86 -13.62
CA TYR A 150 -13.51 15.03 -14.26
C TYR A 150 -14.09 13.71 -14.80
N LEU A 151 -14.89 13.00 -14.01
CA LEU A 151 -15.53 11.75 -14.42
C LEU A 151 -16.50 11.94 -15.60
N GLU A 152 -17.21 13.07 -15.63
CA GLU A 152 -18.02 13.47 -16.77
C GLU A 152 -17.19 13.59 -18.05
N ARG A 153 -16.06 14.29 -17.99
CA ARG A 153 -15.20 14.49 -19.17
C ARG A 153 -14.56 13.19 -19.62
N LEU A 154 -14.25 12.31 -18.67
CA LEU A 154 -13.66 11.01 -18.93
C LEU A 154 -14.62 10.07 -19.69
N HIS A 155 -15.88 9.97 -19.25
CA HIS A 155 -16.82 8.95 -19.77
C HIS A 155 -18.04 9.53 -20.49
N GLY A 156 -18.22 10.84 -20.50
CA GLY A 156 -19.41 11.50 -21.04
C GLY A 156 -20.68 10.93 -20.41
N ARG A 157 -21.61 10.47 -21.25
CA ARG A 157 -22.87 9.87 -20.81
C ARG A 157 -22.66 8.60 -19.97
N GLU A 158 -21.61 7.83 -20.24
CA GLU A 158 -21.35 6.56 -19.55
C GLU A 158 -20.84 6.77 -18.11
N SER A 159 -20.49 8.01 -17.72
CA SER A 159 -20.22 8.34 -16.31
C SER A 159 -21.39 7.96 -15.37
N TYR A 160 -22.59 7.81 -15.92
CA TYR A 160 -23.74 7.14 -15.30
C TYR A 160 -24.18 5.96 -16.17
N PHE A 161 -24.50 4.83 -15.55
CA PHE A 161 -25.16 3.73 -16.26
C PHE A 161 -26.51 4.17 -16.83
N ARG A 162 -26.81 3.65 -18.02
CA ARG A 162 -27.97 4.07 -18.82
C ARG A 162 -29.33 4.01 -18.08
N ASP A 163 -29.57 2.98 -17.26
CA ASP A 163 -30.91 2.73 -16.70
C ASP A 163 -31.25 3.66 -15.52
N TYR A 164 -30.23 4.25 -14.88
CA TYR A 164 -30.41 5.20 -13.77
C TYR A 164 -29.76 6.57 -14.02
N ARG A 165 -29.45 6.90 -15.28
CA ARG A 165 -28.85 8.19 -15.67
C ARG A 165 -29.73 9.39 -15.31
N TRP A 166 -31.05 9.19 -15.23
CA TRP A 166 -31.99 10.19 -14.73
C TRP A 166 -31.66 10.66 -13.30
N GLY A 167 -30.99 9.82 -12.50
CA GLY A 167 -30.56 10.12 -11.15
C GLY A 167 -29.51 11.23 -11.05
N PHE A 168 -28.85 11.61 -12.14
CA PHE A 168 -27.92 12.74 -12.16
C PHE A 168 -28.56 14.01 -11.57
N ASN A 169 -29.79 14.32 -11.97
CA ASN A 169 -30.53 15.49 -11.49
C ASN A 169 -30.92 15.42 -10.01
N LEU A 170 -30.82 14.24 -9.37
CA LEU A 170 -31.08 14.06 -7.95
C LEU A 170 -29.82 14.17 -7.11
N PHE A 171 -28.71 13.60 -7.59
CA PHE A 171 -27.49 13.45 -6.80
C PHE A 171 -26.50 14.58 -7.04
N ASN A 172 -26.45 15.13 -8.25
CA ASN A 172 -25.59 16.27 -8.54
C ASN A 172 -26.23 17.55 -8.00
N ASP A 173 -25.50 18.27 -7.14
CA ASP A 173 -25.93 19.56 -6.60
C ASP A 173 -25.29 20.71 -7.41
N PRO A 174 -26.07 21.42 -8.26
CA PRO A 174 -25.54 22.47 -9.11
C PRO A 174 -25.13 23.73 -8.34
N MET A 175 -25.46 23.82 -7.04
CA MET A 175 -25.07 24.96 -6.19
C MET A 175 -23.64 24.87 -5.67
N ILE A 176 -22.98 23.72 -5.83
CA ILE A 176 -21.58 23.52 -5.44
C ILE A 176 -20.69 23.88 -6.63
N THR A 177 -19.94 24.98 -6.53
CA THR A 177 -18.96 25.36 -7.56
C THR A 177 -17.79 24.37 -7.57
N PRO A 178 -17.56 23.62 -8.66
CA PRO A 178 -16.47 22.66 -8.73
C PRO A 178 -15.10 23.37 -8.83
N VAL A 179 -14.09 22.83 -8.15
CA VAL A 179 -12.67 23.27 -8.28
C VAL A 179 -11.84 22.23 -9.04
N GLY A 180 -10.59 22.55 -9.40
CA GLY A 180 -9.71 21.66 -10.16
C GLY A 180 -10.07 21.52 -11.64
N GLY A 181 -11.05 22.29 -12.12
CA GLY A 181 -11.31 22.47 -13.55
C GLY A 181 -11.68 21.21 -14.32
N GLY A 182 -12.09 20.12 -13.65
CA GLY A 182 -12.48 18.84 -14.28
C GLY A 182 -11.30 18.03 -14.83
N THR A 183 -10.13 18.13 -14.23
CA THR A 183 -8.94 17.33 -14.57
C THR A 183 -8.20 16.92 -13.31
N LEU A 184 -7.49 15.79 -13.31
CA LEU A 184 -6.61 15.44 -12.18
C LEU A 184 -5.55 16.53 -11.95
N ALA A 185 -4.90 17.00 -13.02
CA ALA A 185 -3.86 18.03 -12.93
C ALA A 185 -4.33 19.36 -12.29
N GLY A 186 -5.63 19.65 -12.33
CA GLY A 186 -6.19 20.82 -11.67
C GLY A 186 -6.23 20.70 -10.14
N PHE A 187 -5.98 19.52 -9.57
CA PHE A 187 -5.82 19.36 -8.13
C PHE A 187 -4.43 19.73 -7.61
N ASN A 188 -3.47 20.07 -8.48
CA ASN A 188 -2.20 20.65 -8.06
C ASN A 188 -2.43 21.93 -7.24
N GLY A 189 -1.86 21.96 -6.04
CA GLY A 189 -2.04 23.07 -5.08
C GLY A 189 -3.41 23.10 -4.39
N LEU A 190 -4.35 22.21 -4.74
CA LEU A 190 -5.63 22.04 -4.04
C LEU A 190 -5.61 20.85 -3.09
N LEU A 191 -4.90 19.78 -3.48
CA LEU A 191 -4.73 18.56 -2.71
C LEU A 191 -3.23 18.31 -2.47
N PRO A 192 -2.83 17.92 -1.24
CA PRO A 192 -1.50 17.41 -0.98
C PRO A 192 -1.16 16.24 -1.91
N THR A 193 0.10 16.10 -2.29
CA THR A 193 0.48 15.01 -3.20
C THR A 193 0.61 13.65 -2.52
N ALA A 194 0.63 13.58 -1.19
CA ALA A 194 0.49 12.34 -0.44
C ALA A 194 -0.63 12.39 0.61
N GLU A 195 -1.28 11.24 0.81
CA GLU A 195 -2.33 11.09 1.83
C GLU A 195 -2.33 9.67 2.40
N LEU A 196 -2.63 9.57 3.70
CA LEU A 196 -2.76 8.32 4.44
C LEU A 196 -4.22 8.09 4.82
N PHE A 197 -4.73 6.87 4.60
CA PHE A 197 -6.09 6.46 4.92
C PHE A 197 -6.10 5.38 5.99
N GLY A 198 -6.92 5.58 7.02
CA GLY A 198 -7.13 4.64 8.11
C GLY A 198 -5.86 4.38 8.91
N ALA A 199 -5.19 5.45 9.38
CA ALA A 199 -4.02 5.34 10.24
C ALA A 199 -4.27 4.37 11.42
N ASP A 200 -3.26 3.56 11.74
CA ASP A 200 -3.27 2.50 12.76
C ASP A 200 -4.28 1.36 12.53
N SER A 201 -4.88 1.28 11.35
CA SER A 201 -5.81 0.21 10.97
C SER A 201 -5.62 -0.22 9.52
N PHE A 202 -6.09 0.57 8.55
CA PHE A 202 -5.97 0.26 7.13
C PHE A 202 -4.61 0.61 6.53
N ASN A 203 -3.91 1.59 7.12
CA ASN A 203 -2.53 1.98 6.78
C ASN A 203 -2.25 2.01 5.27
N LEU A 204 -3.13 2.69 4.53
CA LEU A 204 -3.09 2.78 3.08
C LEU A 204 -2.66 4.19 2.67
N ALA A 205 -1.48 4.32 2.07
CA ALA A 205 -0.97 5.59 1.58
C ALA A 205 -0.96 5.63 0.05
N TYR A 206 -1.28 6.80 -0.49
CA TYR A 206 -1.10 7.13 -1.90
C TYR A 206 -0.20 8.35 -2.00
N ILE A 207 0.77 8.30 -2.92
CA ILE A 207 1.77 9.33 -3.13
C ILE A 207 1.84 9.61 -4.63
N HIS A 208 1.73 10.88 -4.99
CA HIS A 208 1.86 11.39 -6.34
C HIS A 208 3.10 12.29 -6.40
N SER A 209 3.81 12.37 -7.53
CA SER A 209 4.83 13.41 -7.72
C SER A 209 4.21 14.79 -7.94
N ASP A 210 3.02 14.78 -8.55
CA ASP A 210 2.14 15.88 -8.89
C ASP A 210 0.83 15.23 -9.43
N TRP A 211 -0.18 16.01 -9.78
CA TRP A 211 -1.44 15.46 -10.30
C TRP A 211 -1.51 15.37 -11.84
N SER A 212 -0.39 15.53 -12.55
CA SER A 212 -0.35 15.48 -14.01
C SER A 212 -0.42 14.05 -14.58
N PRO A 213 -0.75 13.88 -15.87
CA PRO A 213 -0.73 12.57 -16.53
C PRO A 213 0.63 11.87 -16.57
N ASN A 214 1.72 12.59 -16.32
CA ASN A 214 3.10 12.06 -16.30
C ASN A 214 3.63 11.83 -14.88
N ALA A 215 2.79 12.05 -13.88
CA ALA A 215 3.17 11.90 -12.49
C ALA A 215 3.68 10.49 -12.19
N THR A 216 4.64 10.42 -11.28
CA THR A 216 4.91 9.16 -10.58
C THR A 216 3.80 8.96 -9.56
N PHE A 217 3.21 7.77 -9.55
CA PHE A 217 2.18 7.35 -8.61
C PHE A 217 2.68 6.15 -7.82
N ILE A 218 2.56 6.19 -6.51
CA ILE A 218 2.98 5.13 -5.59
C ILE A 218 1.82 4.84 -4.65
N SER A 219 1.52 3.56 -4.43
CA SER A 219 0.68 3.14 -3.30
C SER A 219 1.50 2.34 -2.30
N PHE A 220 1.13 2.41 -1.03
CA PHE A 220 1.68 1.58 0.03
C PHE A 220 0.56 1.09 0.93
N ARG A 221 0.62 -0.18 1.37
CA ARG A 221 -0.32 -0.75 2.32
C ARG A 221 0.37 -1.63 3.35
N ALA A 222 -0.04 -1.45 4.60
CA ALA A 222 0.40 -2.29 5.71
C ALA A 222 -0.74 -2.56 6.70
N GLY A 223 -2.00 -2.38 6.29
CA GLY A 223 -3.13 -2.50 7.21
C GLY A 223 -3.39 -3.89 7.75
N ASP A 224 -4.24 -3.92 8.77
CA ASP A 224 -4.80 -5.13 9.36
C ASP A 224 -5.77 -5.85 8.40
N THR A 225 -6.17 -7.06 8.77
CA THR A 225 -7.16 -7.85 8.04
C THR A 225 -8.58 -7.50 8.49
N PHE A 226 -9.47 -7.20 7.53
CA PHE A 226 -10.86 -6.79 7.82
C PHE A 226 -11.93 -7.74 7.27
N THR A 227 -11.62 -8.47 6.20
CA THR A 227 -12.60 -9.24 5.42
C THR A 227 -11.89 -10.18 4.45
N HIS A 228 -12.65 -11.08 3.83
CA HIS A 228 -12.15 -12.18 2.99
C HIS A 228 -11.78 -11.79 1.56
N HIS A 229 -12.19 -10.61 1.09
CA HIS A 229 -11.77 -10.03 -0.20
C HIS A 229 -10.49 -9.18 -0.09
N GLY A 230 -10.03 -8.90 1.13
CA GLY A 230 -8.72 -8.32 1.36
C GLY A 230 -7.60 -9.32 1.06
N HIS A 231 -6.39 -8.81 0.84
CA HIS A 231 -5.20 -9.64 0.60
C HIS A 231 -4.25 -9.59 1.80
N TYR A 232 -3.37 -10.60 1.91
CA TYR A 232 -2.31 -10.66 2.92
C TYR A 232 -1.07 -9.97 2.40
N ASP A 233 -1.15 -8.64 2.30
CA ASP A 233 -0.21 -7.80 1.57
C ASP A 233 0.46 -6.73 2.43
N ALA A 234 0.61 -7.00 3.73
CA ALA A 234 1.32 -6.12 4.65
C ALA A 234 2.73 -5.76 4.11
N GLY A 235 2.97 -4.46 3.94
CA GLY A 235 4.20 -3.89 3.40
C GLY A 235 4.20 -3.70 1.89
N HIS A 236 3.19 -4.14 1.15
CA HIS A 236 3.14 -4.01 -0.30
C HIS A 236 3.19 -2.55 -0.74
N PHE A 237 3.94 -2.29 -1.81
CA PHE A 237 3.89 -1.02 -2.55
C PHE A 237 3.68 -1.27 -4.04
N SER A 238 3.13 -0.30 -4.76
CA SER A 238 3.12 -0.26 -6.23
C SER A 238 3.73 1.04 -6.73
N LEU A 239 4.17 1.06 -7.98
CA LEU A 239 4.78 2.22 -8.63
C LEU A 239 4.35 2.28 -10.09
N PHE A 240 3.81 3.42 -10.49
CA PHE A 240 3.40 3.74 -11.85
C PHE A 240 4.12 5.01 -12.31
N LYS A 241 4.66 5.00 -13.54
CA LYS A 241 5.10 6.22 -14.25
C LYS A 241 4.99 6.00 -15.76
N GLY A 242 3.99 6.61 -16.38
CA GLY A 242 3.63 6.41 -17.79
C GLY A 242 3.02 5.04 -18.11
N ALA A 243 3.36 4.01 -17.35
CA ALA A 243 2.74 2.69 -17.31
C ALA A 243 3.00 2.05 -15.91
N PRO A 244 2.32 0.94 -15.55
CA PRO A 244 2.62 0.20 -14.33
C PRO A 244 4.04 -0.39 -14.37
N LEU A 245 4.87 -0.09 -13.36
CA LEU A 245 6.29 -0.50 -13.30
C LEU A 245 6.57 -1.46 -12.14
N ALA A 246 5.96 -1.22 -10.98
CA ALA A 246 5.90 -2.15 -9.86
C ALA A 246 4.43 -2.42 -9.54
N ILE A 247 3.99 -3.66 -9.60
CA ILE A 247 2.55 -3.99 -9.61
C ILE A 247 2.16 -4.95 -8.50
N ASN A 248 0.86 -5.04 -8.25
CA ASN A 248 0.26 -6.20 -7.59
C ASN A 248 -0.01 -7.27 -8.65
N SER A 249 0.60 -8.45 -8.51
CA SER A 249 0.50 -9.51 -9.53
C SER A 249 -0.75 -10.40 -9.40
N SER A 250 -1.65 -10.08 -8.47
CA SER A 250 -2.94 -10.77 -8.33
C SER A 250 -3.78 -10.67 -9.60
N SER A 251 -4.39 -11.78 -9.98
CA SER A 251 -5.32 -11.87 -11.10
C SER A 251 -6.61 -12.57 -10.67
N TYR A 252 -7.46 -11.86 -9.94
CA TYR A 252 -8.68 -12.43 -9.36
C TYR A 252 -9.56 -13.07 -10.44
N GLY A 253 -9.78 -14.38 -10.31
CA GLY A 253 -10.65 -15.17 -11.17
C GLY A 253 -11.71 -15.89 -10.35
N THR A 254 -11.42 -17.11 -9.87
CA THR A 254 -12.37 -17.89 -9.08
C THR A 254 -12.13 -17.77 -7.57
N PHE A 255 -13.18 -17.50 -6.78
CA PHE A 255 -13.08 -17.26 -5.34
C PHE A 255 -12.47 -18.41 -4.51
N PHE A 256 -12.78 -19.66 -4.86
CA PHE A 256 -12.17 -20.85 -4.27
C PHE A 256 -11.09 -21.47 -5.18
N GLY A 257 -10.65 -20.76 -6.21
CA GLY A 257 -9.66 -21.26 -7.17
C GLY A 257 -8.27 -21.39 -6.54
N ARG A 258 -7.49 -22.38 -7.01
CA ARG A 258 -6.13 -22.65 -6.51
C ARG A 258 -5.21 -21.44 -6.66
N ASN A 259 -5.27 -20.72 -7.79
CA ASN A 259 -4.52 -19.46 -7.96
C ASN A 259 -4.83 -18.46 -6.84
N ARG A 260 -6.10 -18.23 -6.52
CA ARG A 260 -6.46 -17.24 -5.51
C ARG A 260 -5.90 -17.61 -4.15
N LEU A 261 -6.13 -18.86 -3.71
CA LEU A 261 -5.77 -19.33 -2.37
C LEU A 261 -4.27 -19.48 -2.17
N ASN A 262 -3.53 -19.89 -3.21
CA ASN A 262 -2.11 -20.23 -3.10
C ASN A 262 -1.16 -19.20 -3.72
N TYR A 263 -1.68 -18.19 -4.43
CA TYR A 263 -0.87 -17.13 -5.03
C TYR A 263 -1.50 -15.73 -4.84
N ALA A 264 -2.66 -15.46 -5.43
CA ALA A 264 -3.11 -14.08 -5.63
C ALA A 264 -3.35 -13.30 -4.32
N ILE A 265 -3.92 -13.93 -3.29
CA ILE A 265 -4.14 -13.27 -1.99
C ILE A 265 -2.88 -13.26 -1.11
N ARG A 266 -1.84 -13.98 -1.51
CA ARG A 266 -0.67 -14.33 -0.69
C ARG A 266 0.46 -13.31 -0.84
N GLY A 267 1.40 -13.33 0.11
CA GLY A 267 2.55 -12.41 0.11
C GLY A 267 3.43 -12.55 -1.12
N VAL A 268 3.58 -13.77 -1.66
CA VAL A 268 4.36 -14.05 -2.88
C VAL A 268 3.85 -13.34 -4.14
N ALA A 269 2.62 -12.83 -4.15
CA ALA A 269 2.08 -12.02 -5.25
C ALA A 269 2.32 -10.50 -5.09
N LYS A 270 3.01 -10.10 -4.01
CA LYS A 270 3.14 -8.70 -3.55
C LYS A 270 4.60 -8.26 -3.54
N ASN A 271 4.81 -6.97 -3.76
CA ASN A 271 6.08 -6.30 -3.50
C ASN A 271 6.33 -6.15 -1.98
N THR A 272 6.49 -7.28 -1.28
CA THR A 272 6.74 -7.37 0.17
C THR A 272 7.97 -8.25 0.43
N LEU A 273 8.10 -8.80 1.63
CA LEU A 273 9.18 -9.67 2.05
C LEU A 273 8.66 -11.11 2.19
N LEU A 274 9.48 -12.09 1.83
CA LEU A 274 9.24 -13.50 2.16
C LEU A 274 10.30 -13.98 3.14
N ILE A 275 9.86 -14.78 4.10
CA ILE A 275 10.72 -15.49 5.04
C ILE A 275 10.35 -16.96 4.91
N LEU A 276 11.19 -17.68 4.19
CA LEU A 276 11.01 -19.10 3.96
C LEU A 276 11.45 -19.85 5.22
N ARG A 277 10.50 -20.57 5.81
CA ARG A 277 10.72 -21.43 6.95
C ARG A 277 10.50 -22.87 6.49
N PRO A 278 11.54 -23.71 6.42
CA PRO A 278 11.39 -25.10 6.03
C PRO A 278 10.36 -25.83 6.90
N GLY A 279 9.40 -26.50 6.28
CA GLY A 279 8.35 -27.25 6.97
C GLY A 279 7.24 -26.40 7.60
N GLU A 280 7.16 -25.10 7.29
CA GLU A 280 6.02 -24.25 7.69
C GLU A 280 4.70 -24.87 7.19
N LYS A 281 3.69 -24.89 8.08
CA LYS A 281 2.37 -25.42 7.78
C LYS A 281 1.37 -24.29 7.58
N VAL A 282 0.80 -24.20 6.39
CA VAL A 282 -0.23 -23.22 6.04
C VAL A 282 -1.52 -23.96 5.71
N ARG A 283 -2.42 -24.05 6.69
CA ARG A 283 -3.76 -24.63 6.50
C ARG A 283 -4.84 -23.82 7.25
N PRO A 284 -5.19 -22.63 6.75
CA PRO A 284 -6.14 -21.73 7.41
C PRO A 284 -7.53 -22.35 7.61
N ASN A 285 -7.98 -23.15 6.65
CA ASN A 285 -9.26 -23.86 6.73
C ASN A 285 -9.33 -25.03 5.73
N ARG A 286 -10.51 -25.65 5.64
CA ARG A 286 -10.77 -26.82 4.80
C ARG A 286 -10.62 -26.63 3.28
N PHE A 287 -10.50 -25.40 2.77
CA PHE A 287 -10.35 -25.12 1.34
C PHE A 287 -8.88 -25.08 0.89
N PHE A 288 -7.94 -25.22 1.83
CA PHE A 288 -6.51 -25.33 1.56
C PHE A 288 -6.11 -26.81 1.58
N ASP A 289 -6.20 -27.44 0.41
CA ASP A 289 -5.88 -28.86 0.23
C ASP A 289 -4.36 -29.11 0.22
N ASP A 290 -3.60 -28.17 -0.38
CA ASP A 290 -2.15 -28.19 -0.47
C ASP A 290 -1.52 -27.41 0.70
N ASN A 291 -0.42 -27.91 1.26
CA ASN A 291 0.43 -27.11 2.14
C ASN A 291 1.33 -26.21 1.30
N VAL A 292 0.97 -24.93 1.17
CA VAL A 292 1.75 -23.95 0.40
C VAL A 292 2.31 -22.90 1.35
N ALA A 293 3.57 -23.08 1.75
CA ALA A 293 4.34 -22.18 2.60
C ALA A 293 5.15 -21.19 1.75
N ASP A 294 4.48 -20.17 1.23
CA ASP A 294 5.10 -19.13 0.40
C ASP A 294 6.06 -18.19 1.14
N GLY A 295 6.21 -18.37 2.46
CA GLY A 295 7.03 -17.51 3.32
C GLY A 295 6.44 -16.13 3.62
N GLY A 296 5.26 -15.82 3.09
CA GLY A 296 4.59 -14.52 3.28
C GLY A 296 3.93 -14.36 4.66
N PRO A 297 3.12 -13.29 4.81
CA PRO A 297 2.26 -13.07 5.98
C PRO A 297 1.28 -14.22 6.25
N ARG A 298 0.76 -14.28 7.48
CA ARG A 298 -0.25 -15.24 7.93
C ARG A 298 -1.54 -15.08 7.13
N VAL A 299 -2.19 -16.21 6.84
CA VAL A 299 -3.48 -16.26 6.13
C VAL A 299 -4.58 -16.58 7.14
N VAL A 300 -5.42 -15.59 7.45
CA VAL A 300 -6.31 -15.63 8.63
C VAL A 300 -7.77 -15.93 8.26
N ILE A 301 -8.43 -15.05 7.49
CA ILE A 301 -9.85 -15.18 7.10
C ILE A 301 -10.06 -15.24 5.56
N PRO A 302 -9.44 -16.17 4.83
CA PRO A 302 -9.32 -16.11 3.36
C PRO A 302 -10.60 -16.43 2.57
N THR A 303 -11.59 -17.07 3.19
CA THR A 303 -12.77 -17.63 2.50
C THR A 303 -14.10 -17.28 3.16
N GLY A 304 -14.09 -16.33 4.10
CA GLY A 304 -15.29 -15.86 4.80
C GLY A 304 -14.91 -14.98 5.97
N SER A 305 -15.79 -14.04 6.32
CA SER A 305 -15.63 -13.17 7.49
C SER A 305 -16.87 -13.26 8.37
N VAL A 306 -16.66 -13.25 9.68
CA VAL A 306 -17.71 -13.28 10.71
C VAL A 306 -17.64 -12.06 11.64
N ILE A 307 -16.90 -11.02 11.23
CA ILE A 307 -16.73 -9.82 12.04
C ILE A 307 -18.05 -9.03 12.09
N ASP A 308 -18.70 -8.99 13.25
CA ASP A 308 -20.07 -8.49 13.38
C ASP A 308 -20.17 -7.01 13.80
N SER A 309 -19.13 -6.47 14.42
CA SER A 309 -19.08 -5.09 14.91
C SER A 309 -17.64 -4.60 15.01
N LEU A 310 -17.46 -3.28 15.19
CA LEU A 310 -16.12 -2.73 15.40
C LEU A 310 -15.50 -3.26 16.70
N GLN A 311 -16.31 -3.47 17.74
CA GLN A 311 -15.84 -4.02 19.00
C GLN A 311 -15.36 -5.47 18.86
N ASP A 312 -16.07 -6.26 18.04
CA ASP A 312 -15.68 -7.64 17.72
C ASP A 312 -14.36 -7.67 16.93
N TRP A 313 -14.20 -6.78 15.94
CA TRP A 313 -12.94 -6.61 15.24
C TRP A 313 -11.78 -6.23 16.17
N LEU A 314 -11.97 -5.21 17.01
CA LEU A 314 -10.96 -4.77 18.00
C LEU A 314 -10.59 -5.89 18.97
N GLY A 315 -11.59 -6.66 19.43
CA GLY A 315 -11.38 -7.81 20.30
C GLY A 315 -10.63 -8.96 19.62
N SER A 316 -10.83 -9.12 18.32
CA SER A 316 -10.18 -10.14 17.49
C SER A 316 -8.85 -9.70 16.88
N ARG A 317 -8.47 -8.43 17.05
CA ARG A 317 -7.27 -7.84 16.43
C ARG A 317 -6.03 -8.60 16.86
N SER A 318 -5.79 -8.75 18.16
CA SER A 318 -4.63 -9.46 18.72
C SER A 318 -4.94 -10.64 19.61
N LYS A 319 -6.17 -11.13 19.54
CA LYS A 319 -6.64 -12.32 20.24
C LYS A 319 -7.56 -13.10 19.34
N GLY A 320 -7.61 -14.41 19.48
CA GLY A 320 -8.54 -15.24 18.71
C GLY A 320 -8.13 -15.31 17.25
N LEU A 321 -8.70 -14.45 16.38
CA LEU A 321 -8.39 -14.47 14.95
C LEU A 321 -6.99 -13.92 14.64
N HIS A 322 -6.43 -13.03 15.47
CA HIS A 322 -5.12 -12.41 15.20
C HIS A 322 -5.09 -11.73 13.82
N LEU A 323 -5.93 -10.71 13.66
CA LEU A 323 -6.13 -9.95 12.42
C LEU A 323 -5.02 -8.93 12.14
N GLU A 324 -3.96 -8.88 12.94
CA GLU A 324 -2.90 -7.89 12.80
C GLU A 324 -2.20 -8.01 11.43
N GLY A 325 -2.04 -6.86 10.79
CA GLY A 325 -1.14 -6.68 9.66
C GLY A 325 0.14 -5.97 10.13
N GLY A 326 0.41 -4.82 9.55
CA GLY A 326 1.50 -3.93 9.95
C GLY A 326 1.02 -2.76 10.81
N ARG A 327 1.82 -2.43 11.83
CA ARG A 327 1.65 -1.22 12.64
C ARG A 327 2.39 -0.07 11.97
N LEU A 328 1.67 1.00 11.64
CA LEU A 328 2.30 2.24 11.17
C LEU A 328 3.10 2.86 12.31
N GLU A 329 4.36 3.19 12.05
CA GLU A 329 5.22 3.84 13.05
C GLU A 329 5.37 5.32 12.76
N ARG A 330 5.48 5.69 11.48
CA ARG A 330 5.75 7.05 11.01
C ARG A 330 5.04 7.31 9.69
N PHE A 331 4.53 8.52 9.53
CA PHE A 331 4.12 9.09 8.25
C PHE A 331 4.43 10.60 8.29
N GLU A 332 5.17 11.08 7.30
CA GLU A 332 5.44 12.50 7.10
C GLU A 332 5.46 12.80 5.62
N HIS A 333 4.82 13.90 5.24
CA HIS A 333 4.84 14.42 3.88
C HIS A 333 5.26 15.88 3.91
N GLN A 334 6.27 16.21 3.13
CA GLN A 334 6.72 17.56 2.86
C GLN A 334 6.57 17.81 1.35
N GLU A 335 5.55 18.58 0.99
CA GLU A 335 5.13 18.84 -0.38
C GLU A 335 6.31 19.30 -1.26
N GLY A 336 6.54 18.59 -2.38
CA GLY A 336 7.62 18.89 -3.32
C GLY A 336 9.02 18.49 -2.85
N GLU A 337 9.18 17.98 -1.62
CA GLU A 337 10.46 17.51 -1.10
C GLU A 337 10.48 16.00 -0.93
N TYR A 338 9.65 15.45 -0.03
CA TYR A 338 9.65 14.02 0.23
C TYR A 338 8.37 13.52 0.91
N THR A 339 8.16 12.21 0.83
CA THR A 339 7.21 11.47 1.68
C THR A 339 7.93 10.32 2.36
N TYR A 340 7.88 10.29 3.70
CA TYR A 340 8.45 9.25 4.54
C TYR A 340 7.35 8.44 5.23
N LEU A 341 7.49 7.12 5.20
CA LEU A 341 6.66 6.19 5.94
C LEU A 341 7.51 5.07 6.55
N ALA A 342 7.16 4.64 7.75
CA ALA A 342 7.70 3.43 8.37
C ALA A 342 6.59 2.56 8.96
N ALA A 343 6.71 1.24 8.80
CA ALA A 343 5.79 0.27 9.37
C ALA A 343 6.54 -0.94 9.94
N ASP A 344 6.09 -1.40 11.11
CA ASP A 344 6.45 -2.68 11.70
C ASP A 344 5.45 -3.73 11.21
N LEU A 345 5.92 -4.65 10.37
CA LEU A 345 5.14 -5.70 9.75
C LEU A 345 5.19 -7.01 10.52
N THR A 346 5.91 -7.08 11.66
CA THR A 346 6.23 -8.33 12.36
C THR A 346 4.97 -9.14 12.72
N ALA A 347 3.92 -8.45 13.18
CA ALA A 347 2.67 -9.08 13.58
C ALA A 347 1.93 -9.75 12.41
N ALA A 348 2.17 -9.32 11.17
CA ALA A 348 1.59 -9.94 9.97
C ALA A 348 2.17 -11.34 9.70
N TYR A 349 3.35 -11.68 10.23
CA TYR A 349 4.02 -12.97 10.02
C TYR A 349 3.90 -13.85 11.27
N ASN A 350 4.13 -15.16 11.11
CA ASN A 350 4.33 -16.06 12.25
C ASN A 350 5.57 -15.59 13.04
N ASN A 351 5.39 -15.23 14.30
CA ASN A 351 6.42 -14.66 15.17
C ASN A 351 6.33 -15.28 16.58
N PRO A 352 7.28 -15.01 17.51
CA PRO A 352 7.24 -15.58 18.85
C PRO A 352 6.00 -15.26 19.69
N GLU A 353 5.30 -14.16 19.43
CA GLU A 353 4.06 -13.80 20.13
C GLU A 353 2.86 -14.60 19.61
N HIS A 354 2.82 -14.86 18.30
CA HIS A 354 1.79 -15.69 17.66
C HIS A 354 2.29 -16.41 16.40
N ASP A 355 2.08 -17.72 16.38
CA ASP A 355 2.42 -18.63 15.28
C ASP A 355 1.26 -19.61 15.07
N GLU A 356 0.63 -19.58 13.90
CA GLU A 356 -0.52 -20.44 13.55
C GLU A 356 -0.21 -21.94 13.72
N GLY A 357 1.06 -22.33 13.56
CA GLY A 357 1.49 -23.71 13.75
C GLY A 357 1.88 -24.05 15.20
N GLY A 358 2.20 -23.04 16.02
CA GLY A 358 2.74 -23.22 17.38
C GLY A 358 4.23 -23.62 17.45
N TRP A 359 5.08 -23.20 16.51
CA TRP A 359 6.48 -23.64 16.40
C TRP A 359 7.48 -22.51 16.71
N GLY A 360 7.08 -21.46 17.44
CA GLY A 360 7.97 -20.39 17.90
C GLY A 360 8.25 -19.28 16.88
N GLY A 361 7.50 -19.21 15.78
CA GLY A 361 7.60 -18.15 14.78
C GLY A 361 8.74 -18.33 13.76
N LYS A 362 8.72 -17.49 12.72
CA LYS A 362 9.77 -17.39 11.69
C LYS A 362 10.55 -16.09 11.74
N VAL A 363 9.96 -15.03 12.29
CA VAL A 363 10.58 -13.71 12.40
C VAL A 363 10.46 -13.14 13.80
N GLU A 364 11.50 -12.45 14.24
CA GLU A 364 11.48 -11.58 15.42
C GLU A 364 11.26 -10.11 15.04
N GLN A 365 11.63 -9.73 13.82
CA GLN A 365 11.41 -8.39 13.29
C GLN A 365 11.23 -8.40 11.78
N VAL A 366 10.22 -7.68 11.30
CA VAL A 366 10.08 -7.28 9.89
C VAL A 366 9.67 -5.81 9.87
N ARG A 367 10.58 -4.92 9.50
CA ARG A 367 10.33 -3.47 9.47
C ARG A 367 10.59 -2.93 8.07
N ARG A 368 9.67 -2.12 7.55
CA ARG A 368 9.78 -1.46 6.24
C ARG A 368 9.74 0.05 6.38
N GLN A 369 10.66 0.73 5.70
CA GLN A 369 10.75 2.18 5.59
C GLN A 369 10.73 2.56 4.10
N LEU A 370 9.82 3.45 3.70
CA LEU A 370 9.76 4.03 2.37
C LEU A 370 10.03 5.54 2.45
N LEU A 371 10.95 6.02 1.63
CA LEU A 371 11.21 7.44 1.45
C LEU A 371 11.13 7.77 -0.04
N TYR A 372 10.04 8.41 -0.46
CA TYR A 372 9.93 8.97 -1.79
C TYR A 372 10.53 10.37 -1.79
N LEU A 373 11.61 10.57 -2.53
CA LEU A 373 12.26 11.86 -2.79
C LEU A 373 11.57 12.47 -4.01
N GLN A 374 10.66 13.41 -3.77
CA GLN A 374 9.78 13.96 -4.81
C GLN A 374 10.55 14.89 -5.76
N ASP A 375 11.52 15.63 -5.21
CA ASP A 375 12.46 16.48 -5.95
C ASP A 375 13.39 15.70 -6.89
N GLU A 376 13.68 14.45 -6.54
CA GLU A 376 14.52 13.55 -7.34
C GLU A 376 13.70 12.54 -8.17
N ASP A 377 12.40 12.44 -7.91
CA ASP A 377 11.54 11.36 -8.37
C ASP A 377 12.16 9.97 -8.09
N ARG A 378 12.58 9.69 -6.85
CA ARG A 378 13.22 8.41 -6.46
C ARG A 378 12.56 7.82 -5.23
N LEU A 379 12.36 6.51 -5.22
CA LEU A 379 11.84 5.79 -4.07
C LEU A 379 12.96 4.97 -3.43
N LEU A 380 13.28 5.28 -2.18
CA LEU A 380 14.17 4.50 -1.34
C LEU A 380 13.35 3.56 -0.48
N ILE A 381 13.72 2.28 -0.48
CA ILE A 381 13.06 1.25 0.33
C ILE A 381 14.12 0.62 1.19
N ARG A 382 13.92 0.70 2.51
CA ARG A 382 14.77 0.06 3.49
C ARG A 382 13.95 -0.93 4.30
N ASP A 383 14.38 -2.18 4.28
CA ASP A 383 13.80 -3.24 5.10
C ASP A 383 14.81 -3.79 6.08
N ARG A 384 14.39 -4.01 7.33
CA ARG A 384 15.15 -4.74 8.33
C ARG A 384 14.41 -6.01 8.72
N VAL A 385 15.08 -7.13 8.60
CA VAL A 385 14.49 -8.44 8.89
C VAL A 385 15.40 -9.21 9.81
N ARG A 386 14.83 -9.68 10.93
CA ARG A 386 15.48 -10.57 11.89
C ARG A 386 14.68 -11.87 11.97
N THR A 387 15.26 -12.96 11.52
CA THR A 387 14.65 -14.29 11.59
C THR A 387 14.96 -14.97 12.91
N VAL A 388 14.06 -15.86 13.36
CA VAL A 388 14.27 -16.68 14.56
C VAL A 388 15.49 -17.61 14.38
N GLN A 389 15.62 -18.20 13.19
CA GLN A 389 16.76 -19.03 12.82
C GLN A 389 17.54 -18.43 11.64
N PRO A 390 18.88 -18.56 11.61
CA PRO A 390 19.70 -17.97 10.55
C PRO A 390 19.50 -18.62 9.16
N ASP A 391 18.99 -19.85 9.11
CA ASP A 391 18.75 -20.61 7.89
C ASP A 391 17.38 -20.30 7.24
N PHE A 392 16.53 -19.50 7.89
CA PHE A 392 15.30 -19.01 7.26
C PHE A 392 15.62 -17.97 6.20
N VAL A 393 15.45 -18.38 4.94
CA VAL A 393 15.82 -17.59 3.76
C VAL A 393 14.89 -16.38 3.63
N LYS A 394 15.49 -15.21 3.44
CA LYS A 394 14.77 -13.94 3.27
C LYS A 394 14.78 -13.52 1.81
N LYS A 395 13.66 -12.99 1.32
CA LYS A 395 13.54 -12.43 -0.02
C LYS A 395 12.85 -11.08 0.02
N TRP A 396 13.31 -10.17 -0.83
CA TRP A 396 12.64 -8.92 -1.15
C TRP A 396 12.05 -9.00 -2.56
N LEU A 397 10.77 -8.68 -2.72
CA LEU A 397 10.04 -8.89 -3.98
C LEU A 397 9.73 -7.59 -4.73
N LEU A 398 9.80 -7.67 -6.07
CA LEU A 398 9.28 -6.67 -7.00
C LEU A 398 8.68 -7.33 -8.25
N HIS A 399 7.37 -7.23 -8.41
CA HIS A 399 6.60 -7.73 -9.54
C HIS A 399 6.54 -6.69 -10.67
N THR A 400 6.73 -7.17 -11.90
CA THR A 400 6.79 -6.35 -13.10
C THR A 400 5.92 -6.98 -14.20
N VAL A 401 5.39 -6.13 -15.09
CA VAL A 401 4.63 -6.61 -16.26
C VAL A 401 5.57 -7.33 -17.22
N GLU A 402 6.66 -6.64 -17.59
CA GLU A 402 7.68 -7.16 -18.50
C GLU A 402 8.88 -7.75 -17.75
N ARG A 403 9.68 -8.57 -18.43
CA ARG A 403 10.89 -9.14 -17.84
C ARG A 403 11.91 -8.03 -17.54
N PRO A 404 12.48 -7.96 -16.33
CA PRO A 404 13.60 -7.08 -16.06
C PRO A 404 14.84 -7.45 -16.89
N GLU A 405 15.51 -6.45 -17.44
CA GLU A 405 16.82 -6.57 -18.08
C GLU A 405 17.93 -6.44 -17.05
N ILE A 406 18.82 -7.44 -17.02
CA ILE A 406 19.92 -7.51 -16.05
C ILE A 406 21.09 -8.27 -16.68
N ALA A 407 22.31 -7.81 -16.41
CA ALA A 407 23.53 -8.41 -16.95
C ALA A 407 23.82 -9.78 -16.31
N LYS A 408 24.60 -10.62 -17.01
CA LYS A 408 25.15 -11.89 -16.48
C LYS A 408 24.11 -12.88 -15.92
N LEU A 409 22.94 -12.97 -16.57
CA LEU A 409 21.91 -13.94 -16.19
C LEU A 409 22.38 -15.39 -16.40
N ARG A 410 22.22 -16.19 -15.35
CA ARG A 410 22.34 -17.65 -15.37
C ARG A 410 20.94 -18.24 -15.23
N ILE A 411 20.59 -19.19 -16.10
CA ILE A 411 19.33 -19.93 -15.99
C ILE A 411 19.51 -21.00 -14.92
N LEU A 412 18.65 -21.00 -13.90
CA LEU A 412 18.59 -22.04 -12.87
C LEU A 412 17.57 -23.13 -13.27
N LYS A 413 16.40 -22.72 -13.77
CA LYS A 413 15.32 -23.62 -14.20
C LYS A 413 14.58 -23.02 -15.40
N GLY A 414 14.13 -23.88 -16.32
CA GLY A 414 13.39 -23.45 -17.52
C GLY A 414 14.28 -22.82 -18.60
N HIS A 415 13.82 -21.70 -19.17
CA HIS A 415 14.48 -20.97 -20.25
C HIS A 415 14.51 -19.46 -20.01
N ARG A 416 15.22 -18.73 -20.87
CA ARG A 416 15.49 -17.30 -20.69
C ARG A 416 14.24 -16.42 -20.53
N ASP A 417 13.18 -16.74 -21.28
CA ASP A 417 11.91 -16.00 -21.30
C ASP A 417 10.79 -16.73 -20.55
N ASN A 418 11.10 -17.83 -19.85
CA ASN A 418 10.14 -18.66 -19.14
C ASN A 418 10.85 -19.57 -18.13
N GLY A 419 11.11 -19.07 -16.92
CA GLY A 419 11.92 -19.79 -15.96
C GLY A 419 12.33 -19.00 -14.72
N ILE A 420 13.30 -19.58 -14.02
CA ILE A 420 13.99 -19.01 -12.86
C ILE A 420 15.43 -18.72 -13.29
N LEU A 421 15.83 -17.46 -13.18
CA LEU A 421 17.15 -16.99 -13.54
C LEU A 421 17.78 -16.23 -12.37
N GLU A 422 19.11 -16.13 -12.36
CA GLU A 422 19.86 -15.47 -11.30
C GLU A 422 20.99 -14.62 -11.88
N SER A 423 21.26 -13.49 -11.23
CA SER A 423 22.41 -12.63 -11.51
C SER A 423 23.00 -12.07 -10.22
N GLY A 424 24.32 -11.91 -10.20
CA GLY A 424 25.03 -11.16 -9.16
C GLY A 424 25.12 -9.65 -9.43
N SER A 425 24.47 -9.16 -10.49
CA SER A 425 24.37 -7.71 -10.75
C SER A 425 23.57 -7.03 -9.64
N ASP A 426 23.90 -5.78 -9.35
CA ASP A 426 23.23 -4.94 -8.36
C ASP A 426 22.23 -3.97 -9.01
N VAL A 427 22.10 -4.01 -10.33
CA VAL A 427 21.18 -3.17 -11.11
C VAL A 427 20.40 -3.99 -12.13
N ALA A 428 19.12 -3.67 -12.25
CA ALA A 428 18.20 -4.19 -13.26
C ALA A 428 17.35 -3.03 -13.81
N GLN A 429 16.87 -3.17 -15.04
CA GLN A 429 16.01 -2.20 -15.70
C GLN A 429 14.70 -2.87 -16.13
N VAL A 430 13.60 -2.17 -15.94
CA VAL A 430 12.26 -2.60 -16.38
C VAL A 430 11.74 -1.55 -17.34
N GLN A 431 11.27 -1.97 -18.50
CA GLN A 431 10.56 -1.11 -19.44
C GLN A 431 9.12 -1.59 -19.57
N ASN A 432 8.17 -0.67 -19.49
CA ASN A 432 6.78 -0.93 -19.86
C ASN A 432 6.24 0.27 -20.65
N GLY A 433 6.00 0.08 -21.94
CA GLY A 433 5.65 1.17 -22.85
C GLY A 433 6.67 2.32 -22.80
N ARG A 434 6.21 3.52 -22.42
CA ARG A 434 7.07 4.70 -22.24
C ARG A 434 7.69 4.82 -20.85
N GLY A 435 7.28 3.98 -19.90
CA GLY A 435 7.78 3.97 -18.53
C GLY A 435 9.04 3.13 -18.40
N TRP A 436 9.99 3.63 -17.61
CA TRP A 436 11.21 2.92 -17.25
C TRP A 436 11.37 2.90 -15.74
N LEU A 437 11.91 1.81 -15.20
CA LEU A 437 12.32 1.69 -13.81
C LEU A 437 13.74 1.13 -13.73
N THR A 438 14.67 1.91 -13.21
CA THR A 438 15.97 1.38 -12.77
C THR A 438 15.83 0.92 -11.33
N VAL A 439 16.09 -0.36 -11.09
CA VAL A 439 16.13 -0.99 -9.76
C VAL A 439 17.59 -1.18 -9.37
N GLN A 440 18.02 -0.52 -8.30
CA GLN A 440 19.39 -0.65 -7.79
C GLN A 440 19.39 -1.19 -6.36
N ARG A 441 20.00 -2.36 -6.18
CA ARG A 441 20.31 -2.94 -4.87
C ARG A 441 21.54 -2.23 -4.29
N ILE A 442 21.41 -1.66 -3.10
CA ILE A 442 22.52 -1.14 -2.30
C ILE A 442 22.92 -2.15 -1.22
N LEU A 443 21.93 -2.74 -0.54
CA LEU A 443 22.12 -3.77 0.49
C LEU A 443 21.12 -4.93 0.32
N PRO A 444 21.46 -6.16 0.78
CA PRO A 444 22.81 -6.60 1.21
C PRO A 444 23.80 -6.56 0.04
N GLU A 445 25.09 -6.32 0.24
CA GLU A 445 26.07 -6.20 -0.86
C GLU A 445 26.31 -7.52 -1.60
N ASP A 446 26.25 -8.64 -0.88
CA ASP A 446 26.46 -10.01 -1.36
C ASP A 446 25.20 -10.66 -1.94
N ALA A 447 24.08 -9.93 -2.00
CA ALA A 447 22.82 -10.47 -2.47
C ALA A 447 22.83 -10.76 -3.98
N VAL A 448 22.07 -11.78 -4.36
CA VAL A 448 21.75 -12.10 -5.75
C VAL A 448 20.38 -11.54 -6.11
N ILE A 449 20.18 -11.27 -7.41
CA ILE A 449 18.89 -10.92 -7.98
C ILE A 449 18.40 -12.12 -8.79
N ARG A 450 17.27 -12.70 -8.39
CA ARG A 450 16.57 -13.74 -9.16
C ARG A 450 15.40 -13.16 -9.93
N LEU A 451 15.21 -13.66 -11.14
CA LEU A 451 14.02 -13.39 -11.95
C LEU A 451 13.19 -14.67 -12.02
N VAL A 452 11.92 -14.58 -11.65
CA VAL A 452 10.97 -15.69 -11.76
C VAL A 452 9.81 -15.23 -12.62
N GLY A 453 9.57 -15.90 -13.74
CA GLY A 453 8.48 -15.49 -14.62
C GLY A 453 8.50 -16.06 -16.02
N GLY A 454 7.61 -15.52 -16.83
CA GLY A 454 7.15 -16.11 -18.08
C GLY A 454 5.92 -16.99 -17.86
N ARG A 455 5.32 -17.44 -18.97
CA ARG A 455 3.99 -18.08 -19.00
C ARG A 455 3.79 -19.19 -17.96
N ASP A 456 4.82 -20.00 -17.73
CA ASP A 456 4.76 -21.17 -16.85
C ASP A 456 5.36 -20.93 -15.46
N TYR A 457 5.81 -19.70 -15.16
CA TYR A 457 6.41 -19.32 -13.89
C TYR A 457 5.85 -18.02 -13.29
N GLN A 458 4.96 -17.32 -13.99
CA GLN A 458 4.37 -16.04 -13.55
C GLN A 458 3.64 -16.14 -12.20
N TYR A 459 3.15 -17.33 -11.83
CA TYR A 459 2.51 -17.62 -10.55
C TYR A 459 3.23 -18.73 -9.77
N TYR A 460 4.55 -18.84 -9.97
CA TYR A 460 5.39 -19.84 -9.34
C TYR A 460 5.57 -19.55 -7.83
N VAL A 461 5.35 -20.56 -7.00
CA VAL A 461 5.52 -20.49 -5.54
C VAL A 461 6.34 -21.68 -5.07
N GLU A 462 7.43 -21.40 -4.35
CA GLU A 462 8.13 -22.41 -3.56
C GLU A 462 7.25 -22.78 -2.37
N ALA A 463 6.69 -23.99 -2.40
CA ALA A 463 5.57 -24.37 -1.53
C ALA A 463 6.02 -25.04 -0.22
N ASP A 464 7.25 -25.52 -0.14
CA ASP A 464 7.81 -26.27 0.99
C ASP A 464 8.54 -25.39 2.02
N GLY A 465 8.74 -24.11 1.68
CA GLY A 465 9.44 -23.16 2.53
C GLY A 465 10.97 -23.24 2.38
N ASP A 466 11.49 -23.74 1.26
CA ASP A 466 12.90 -23.58 0.87
C ASP A 466 13.10 -23.33 -0.64
N GLU A 467 14.34 -23.38 -1.11
CA GLU A 467 14.73 -23.11 -2.51
C GLU A 467 15.87 -24.01 -2.98
N THR A 468 16.10 -25.12 -2.29
CA THR A 468 17.25 -25.98 -2.56
C THR A 468 17.11 -26.70 -3.89
N GLU A 469 15.90 -27.15 -4.23
CA GLU A 469 15.58 -27.87 -5.46
C GLU A 469 14.86 -27.01 -6.51
N LEU A 470 14.32 -25.86 -6.10
CA LEU A 470 13.43 -25.02 -6.90
C LEU A 470 12.29 -25.84 -7.52
N ASP A 471 11.56 -26.59 -6.71
CA ASP A 471 10.54 -27.56 -7.14
C ASP A 471 9.09 -27.05 -6.97
N GLY A 472 8.94 -25.75 -6.72
CA GLY A 472 7.66 -25.06 -6.57
C GLY A 472 6.65 -25.23 -7.72
N VAL A 473 5.43 -24.73 -7.45
CA VAL A 473 4.25 -24.92 -8.30
C VAL A 473 3.82 -23.59 -8.92
N ASN A 474 3.52 -23.60 -10.22
CA ASN A 474 2.89 -22.47 -10.90
C ASN A 474 1.36 -22.54 -10.80
N PHE A 475 0.78 -21.77 -9.89
CA PHE A 475 -0.66 -21.79 -9.62
C PHE A 475 -1.48 -21.00 -10.66
N VAL A 476 -1.48 -21.41 -11.93
CA VAL A 476 -2.21 -20.74 -13.01
C VAL A 476 -3.71 -21.04 -13.05
N GLU A 477 -4.12 -22.18 -12.48
CA GLU A 477 -5.51 -22.62 -12.51
C GLU A 477 -6.44 -21.67 -11.72
N GLY A 478 -7.42 -21.11 -12.43
CA GLY A 478 -8.38 -20.15 -11.86
C GLY A 478 -7.93 -18.69 -11.88
N ALA A 479 -6.75 -18.39 -12.44
CA ALA A 479 -6.29 -17.02 -12.70
C ALA A 479 -7.08 -16.35 -13.84
N SER A 480 -7.08 -15.02 -13.87
CA SER A 480 -7.85 -14.22 -14.83
C SER A 480 -6.97 -13.27 -15.64
N SER A 481 -7.06 -13.31 -16.97
CA SER A 481 -6.30 -12.42 -17.86
C SER A 481 -7.12 -11.23 -18.37
N LYS A 482 -8.05 -10.74 -17.55
CA LYS A 482 -8.97 -9.66 -17.93
C LYS A 482 -8.24 -8.31 -18.00
N PRO A 483 -8.69 -7.38 -18.86
CA PRO A 483 -7.96 -6.14 -19.16
C PRO A 483 -7.87 -5.15 -17.99
N TRP A 484 -8.62 -5.37 -16.91
CA TRP A 484 -8.57 -4.56 -15.71
C TRP A 484 -7.49 -5.00 -14.71
N PHE A 485 -6.68 -6.01 -15.03
CA PHE A 485 -5.49 -6.35 -14.26
C PHE A 485 -4.23 -5.86 -14.98
N ASP A 486 -3.26 -5.39 -14.20
CA ASP A 486 -1.90 -5.22 -14.69
C ASP A 486 -1.23 -6.59 -14.62
N ILE A 487 -1.29 -7.36 -15.72
CA ILE A 487 -0.86 -8.77 -15.73
C ILE A 487 0.66 -8.85 -15.52
N GLY A 488 1.07 -9.24 -14.32
CA GLY A 488 2.46 -9.50 -13.99
C GLY A 488 2.94 -10.83 -14.53
N LEU A 489 3.91 -10.78 -15.44
CA LEU A 489 4.55 -11.98 -15.98
C LEU A 489 5.84 -12.33 -15.25
N TRP A 490 6.43 -11.38 -14.52
CA TRP A 490 7.73 -11.54 -13.87
C TRP A 490 7.73 -10.96 -12.46
N ARG A 491 8.59 -11.54 -11.63
CA ARG A 491 9.02 -10.93 -10.38
C ARG A 491 10.53 -11.04 -10.23
N MET A 492 11.06 -10.04 -9.55
CA MET A 492 12.43 -9.98 -9.09
C MET A 492 12.46 -10.34 -7.61
N GLU A 493 13.39 -11.20 -7.21
CA GLU A 493 13.66 -11.55 -5.82
C GLU A 493 15.10 -11.13 -5.49
N ILE A 494 15.29 -10.25 -4.51
CA ILE A 494 16.61 -9.95 -3.96
C ILE A 494 16.81 -10.83 -2.73
N GLN A 495 17.88 -11.61 -2.72
CA GLN A 495 18.13 -12.61 -1.69
C GLN A 495 19.57 -12.50 -1.18
N PRO A 496 19.79 -12.43 0.16
CA PRO A 496 21.12 -12.39 0.74
C PRO A 496 22.01 -13.55 0.28
N GLY A 497 23.31 -13.29 0.08
CA GLY A 497 24.25 -14.30 -0.42
C GLY A 497 24.61 -15.41 0.59
N GLY A 498 24.24 -15.25 1.86
CA GLY A 498 24.51 -16.22 2.91
C GLY A 498 23.44 -16.22 4.01
N LEU A 499 23.41 -17.31 4.77
CA LEU A 499 22.49 -17.53 5.89
C LEU A 499 22.92 -16.71 7.12
N ARG A 500 21.99 -15.97 7.71
CA ARG A 500 22.18 -15.16 8.92
C ARG A 500 20.82 -14.73 9.47
N GLN A 501 20.77 -14.36 10.74
CA GLN A 501 19.52 -13.90 11.36
C GLN A 501 19.10 -12.53 10.85
N ASP A 502 20.04 -11.58 10.79
CA ASP A 502 19.76 -10.19 10.44
C ASP A 502 20.17 -9.87 9.01
N ASP A 503 19.25 -9.32 8.23
CA ASP A 503 19.53 -8.73 6.93
C ASP A 503 18.87 -7.35 6.82
N THR A 504 19.55 -6.45 6.11
CA THR A 504 19.01 -5.15 5.71
C THR A 504 18.96 -5.10 4.19
N PHE A 505 17.78 -4.87 3.64
CA PHE A 505 17.61 -4.53 2.24
C PHE A 505 17.59 -3.01 2.12
N LEU A 506 18.37 -2.46 1.19
CA LEU A 506 18.29 -1.06 0.81
C LEU A 506 18.26 -1.01 -0.71
N VAL A 507 17.12 -0.61 -1.27
CA VAL A 507 16.85 -0.63 -2.71
C VAL A 507 16.44 0.77 -3.15
N VAL A 508 17.01 1.22 -4.27
CA VAL A 508 16.66 2.49 -4.92
C VAL A 508 15.88 2.18 -6.18
N LEU A 509 14.66 2.72 -6.26
CA LEU A 509 13.80 2.65 -7.43
C LEU A 509 13.77 4.03 -8.10
N THR A 510 14.20 4.07 -9.35
CA THR A 510 14.36 5.31 -10.13
C THR A 510 13.49 5.25 -11.38
N PRO A 511 12.22 5.70 -11.30
CA PRO A 511 11.35 5.72 -12.46
C PRO A 511 11.74 6.82 -13.45
N ALA A 512 11.41 6.66 -14.73
CA ALA A 512 11.66 7.62 -15.79
C ALA A 512 10.67 7.46 -16.95
N LEU A 513 10.66 8.44 -17.87
CA LEU A 513 9.85 8.39 -19.09
C LEU A 513 10.76 8.47 -20.32
N GLY A 514 10.46 7.68 -21.34
CA GLY A 514 11.18 7.66 -22.61
C GLY A 514 12.47 6.84 -22.56
N GLU A 515 13.36 7.13 -21.61
CA GLU A 515 14.64 6.45 -21.41
C GLU A 515 14.96 6.25 -19.91
N PRO A 516 15.77 5.24 -19.54
CA PRO A 516 16.14 5.02 -18.16
C PRO A 516 17.16 6.07 -17.68
N ARG A 517 17.02 6.50 -16.43
CA ARG A 517 18.06 7.31 -15.78
C ARG A 517 19.25 6.42 -15.43
N LEU A 518 20.43 6.84 -15.89
CA LEU A 518 21.68 6.09 -15.74
C LEU A 518 22.48 6.47 -14.48
N ALA A 519 22.17 7.60 -13.86
CA ALA A 519 22.82 8.04 -12.63
C ALA A 519 22.62 7.00 -11.53
N ARG A 520 23.72 6.42 -11.04
CA ARG A 520 23.71 5.39 -10.00
C ARG A 520 23.80 6.02 -8.62
N ALA A 521 23.10 5.42 -7.67
CA ALA A 521 23.31 5.70 -6.27
C ALA A 521 24.51 4.92 -5.72
N ALA A 522 25.14 5.42 -4.66
CA ALA A 522 26.25 4.75 -3.97
C ALA A 522 25.95 4.62 -2.48
N ARG A 523 26.55 3.62 -1.83
CA ARG A 523 26.42 3.44 -0.38
C ARG A 523 27.14 4.56 0.38
N VAL A 524 26.51 5.08 1.42
CA VAL A 524 27.17 5.91 2.44
C VAL A 524 27.78 4.98 3.48
N ALA A 525 29.09 5.12 3.73
CA ALA A 525 29.77 4.35 4.77
C ALA A 525 29.55 4.99 6.14
N LEU A 526 29.23 4.18 7.15
CA LEU A 526 28.93 4.61 8.53
C LEU A 526 29.88 3.89 9.50
N ASP A 527 30.27 4.55 10.59
CA ASP A 527 31.12 3.94 11.64
C ASP A 527 30.32 3.14 12.69
N GLN A 528 28.98 3.15 12.60
CA GLN A 528 28.05 2.44 13.47
C GLN A 528 26.96 1.72 12.65
N VAL A 529 26.07 1.01 13.34
CA VAL A 529 24.93 0.31 12.75
C VAL A 529 23.97 1.32 12.11
N GLY A 530 23.64 1.09 10.85
CA GLY A 530 22.80 1.96 10.03
C GLY A 530 23.01 1.66 8.55
N SER A 531 22.34 2.41 7.69
CA SER A 531 22.58 2.32 6.25
C SER A 531 22.30 3.65 5.58
N GLY A 532 23.00 3.96 4.50
CA GLY A 532 22.73 5.17 3.77
C GLY A 532 23.05 5.04 2.29
N VAL A 533 22.51 5.96 1.53
CA VAL A 533 22.63 6.04 0.09
C VAL A 533 22.86 7.49 -0.32
N VAL A 534 23.75 7.71 -1.28
CA VAL A 534 23.96 9.00 -1.94
C VAL A 534 23.56 8.88 -3.40
N THR A 535 22.75 9.81 -3.86
CA THR A 535 22.37 10.00 -5.25
C THR A 535 23.21 11.13 -5.85
N ASP A 536 22.93 11.49 -7.10
CA ASP A 536 23.43 12.68 -7.77
C ASP A 536 22.87 13.99 -7.18
N ALA A 537 21.85 13.94 -6.31
CA ALA A 537 21.18 15.12 -5.77
C ALA A 537 21.18 15.21 -4.24
N SER A 538 21.13 14.09 -3.50
CA SER A 538 21.14 14.09 -2.04
C SER A 538 21.85 12.86 -1.44
N ALA A 539 22.18 12.94 -0.15
CA ALA A 539 22.45 11.75 0.66
C ALA A 539 21.31 11.51 1.65
N THR A 540 20.94 10.25 1.85
CA THR A 540 20.00 9.81 2.88
C THR A 540 20.70 8.80 3.78
N VAL A 541 20.63 9.01 5.10
CA VAL A 541 21.16 8.12 6.13
C VAL A 541 20.02 7.66 7.04
N PHE A 542 19.83 6.36 7.15
CA PHE A 542 18.95 5.71 8.11
C PHE A 542 19.76 5.29 9.32
N VAL A 543 19.45 5.87 10.47
CA VAL A 543 20.07 5.54 11.75
C VAL A 543 19.36 4.34 12.36
N ASP A 544 20.10 3.33 12.80
CA ASP A 544 19.53 2.27 13.63
C ASP A 544 19.66 2.65 15.10
N THR A 545 18.67 2.22 15.92
CA THR A 545 18.49 2.50 17.34
C THR A 545 19.71 3.17 17.98
N PRO A 546 19.69 4.49 18.24
CA PRO A 546 20.92 5.24 18.47
C PRO A 546 21.70 4.71 19.68
N VAL A 547 22.87 4.13 19.41
CA VAL A 547 23.88 3.78 20.43
C VAL A 547 24.82 4.98 20.59
N GLY A 548 24.28 6.14 20.99
CA GLY A 548 25.08 7.36 21.21
C GLY A 548 24.38 8.65 20.79
N ASP A 549 25.13 9.75 20.81
CA ASP A 549 24.72 11.10 20.40
C ASP A 549 25.48 11.59 19.15
N ALA A 550 26.23 10.70 18.49
CA ALA A 550 27.04 11.01 17.33
C ALA A 550 27.19 9.82 16.37
N LEU A 551 27.28 10.12 15.08
CA LEU A 551 27.51 9.17 13.98
C LEU A 551 28.51 9.77 12.99
N ARG A 552 29.53 9.00 12.56
CA ARG A 552 30.37 9.41 11.44
C ARG A 552 29.88 8.76 10.17
N LEU A 553 29.83 9.55 9.11
CA LEU A 553 29.44 9.10 7.79
C LEU A 553 30.42 9.61 6.73
N THR A 554 30.69 8.79 5.73
CA THR A 554 31.54 9.14 4.59
C THR A 554 30.68 9.22 3.34
N ILE A 555 30.56 10.43 2.78
CA ILE A 555 29.85 10.65 1.52
C ILE A 555 30.86 10.58 0.36
N PRO A 556 30.75 9.59 -0.54
CA PRO A 556 31.72 9.40 -1.62
C PRO A 556 31.62 10.46 -2.72
N THR A 557 30.44 11.06 -2.90
CA THR A 557 30.16 12.03 -3.98
C THR A 557 29.59 13.31 -3.39
N ALA A 558 30.03 14.46 -3.91
CA ALA A 558 29.60 15.77 -3.43
C ALA A 558 28.08 15.95 -3.58
N THR A 559 27.39 16.35 -2.51
CA THR A 559 25.93 16.54 -2.50
C THR A 559 25.49 17.79 -1.74
N PRO A 560 24.53 18.59 -2.23
CA PRO A 560 24.06 19.80 -1.54
C PRO A 560 23.19 19.51 -0.30
N LEU A 561 22.67 18.28 -0.17
CA LEU A 561 21.60 17.96 0.77
C LEU A 561 21.84 16.62 1.46
N VAL A 562 21.72 16.60 2.79
CA VAL A 562 21.77 15.38 3.60
C VAL A 562 20.48 15.24 4.40
N ARG A 563 19.80 14.10 4.23
CA ARG A 563 18.62 13.68 5.01
C ARG A 563 19.06 12.61 6.00
N VAL A 564 18.66 12.76 7.25
CA VAL A 564 18.86 11.74 8.29
C VAL A 564 17.49 11.29 8.77
N ILE A 565 17.29 9.98 8.81
CA ILE A 565 16.03 9.32 9.17
C ILE A 565 16.25 8.53 10.46
N GLU A 566 15.23 8.51 11.33
CA GLU A 566 15.21 7.87 12.65
C GLU A 566 16.07 8.56 13.73
N LEU A 567 16.24 9.89 13.65
CA LEU A 567 16.70 10.64 14.81
C LEU A 567 15.57 10.81 15.84
N PRO A 568 15.88 11.01 17.13
CA PRO A 568 14.85 11.26 18.14
C PRO A 568 13.98 12.46 17.75
N PRO A 569 12.65 12.36 17.85
CA PRO A 569 11.74 13.45 17.48
C PRO A 569 12.10 14.75 18.19
N LEU A 570 12.08 15.87 17.46
CA LEU A 570 12.40 17.21 17.96
C LEU A 570 13.84 17.41 18.47
N ALA A 571 14.73 16.43 18.28
CA ALA A 571 16.14 16.58 18.64
C ALA A 571 16.82 17.68 17.83
N GLN A 572 17.71 18.43 18.50
CA GLN A 572 18.59 19.38 17.83
C GLN A 572 19.76 18.62 17.25
N ALA A 573 19.89 18.63 15.93
CA ALA A 573 20.92 17.88 15.22
C ALA A 573 21.90 18.83 14.52
N THR A 574 23.16 18.43 14.47
CA THR A 574 24.25 19.19 13.85
C THR A 574 25.04 18.32 12.90
N LEU A 575 25.38 18.85 11.72
CA LEU A 575 26.21 18.17 10.72
C LEU A 575 27.41 19.05 10.35
N ARG A 576 28.62 18.47 10.36
CA ARG A 576 29.85 19.17 9.96
C ARG A 576 30.84 18.24 9.28
N SER A 577 31.75 18.82 8.49
CA SER A 577 32.94 18.12 8.02
C SER A 577 33.88 17.81 9.20
N GLU A 578 34.49 16.62 9.20
CA GLU A 578 35.46 16.21 10.23
C GLU A 578 36.79 16.96 10.09
N GLU A 579 37.17 17.31 8.87
CA GLU A 579 38.46 17.98 8.54
C GLU A 579 38.31 19.49 8.28
N GLY A 580 37.07 19.99 8.21
CA GLY A 580 36.78 21.38 7.89
C GLY A 580 36.71 22.32 9.10
N SER A 581 37.01 23.60 8.89
CA SER A 581 36.84 24.68 9.88
C SER A 581 35.46 25.38 9.81
N ALA A 582 34.60 24.98 8.87
CA ALA A 582 33.27 25.55 8.73
C ALA A 582 32.40 25.24 9.96
N PRO A 583 31.54 26.19 10.40
CA PRO A 583 30.62 25.93 11.50
C PRO A 583 29.67 24.78 11.14
N PRO A 584 29.22 23.99 12.14
CA PRO A 584 28.21 22.97 11.90
C PRO A 584 26.91 23.60 11.39
N LEU A 585 26.23 22.89 10.50
CA LEU A 585 24.86 23.22 10.14
C LEU A 585 23.94 22.60 11.20
N GLU A 586 23.04 23.41 11.75
CA GLU A 586 22.05 22.97 12.74
C GLU A 586 20.69 22.76 12.06
N SER A 587 19.95 21.75 12.51
CA SER A 587 18.60 21.46 12.05
C SER A 587 17.80 20.79 13.16
N ILE A 588 16.47 20.91 13.10
CA ILE A 588 15.56 20.30 14.07
C ILE A 588 14.94 19.07 13.43
N THR A 589 14.96 17.96 14.16
CA THR A 589 14.34 16.71 13.74
C THR A 589 12.82 16.84 13.79
N SER A 590 12.13 16.40 12.74
CA SER A 590 10.67 16.37 12.69
C SER A 590 10.07 15.44 13.75
N ALA A 591 8.75 15.52 13.95
CA ALA A 591 8.02 14.58 14.81
C ALA A 591 8.16 13.12 14.33
N SER A 592 8.39 12.92 13.03
CA SER A 592 8.56 11.59 12.45
C SER A 592 10.02 11.11 12.40
N GLY A 593 10.96 11.89 12.95
CA GLY A 593 12.37 11.50 13.04
C GLY A 593 13.19 11.82 11.77
N VAL A 594 12.73 12.78 10.95
CA VAL A 594 13.44 13.22 9.74
C VAL A 594 14.15 14.55 10.00
N THR A 595 15.42 14.62 9.65
CA THR A 595 16.24 15.82 9.75
C THR A 595 16.85 16.13 8.40
N VAL A 596 16.72 17.38 7.95
CA VAL A 596 17.24 17.82 6.65
C VAL A 596 18.31 18.87 6.86
N PHE A 597 19.47 18.67 6.22
CA PHE A 597 20.61 19.57 6.19
C PHE A 597 20.83 20.04 4.75
N LYS A 598 20.47 21.30 4.46
CA LYS A 598 20.70 21.96 3.17
C LYS A 598 21.90 22.91 3.30
N ALA A 599 22.99 22.67 2.57
CA ALA A 599 24.18 23.51 2.64
C ALA A 599 24.35 24.37 1.38
N ALA A 600 24.96 25.55 1.55
CA ALA A 600 25.33 26.42 0.43
C ALA A 600 26.50 25.85 -0.40
N THR A 601 27.31 24.98 0.21
CA THR A 601 28.38 24.22 -0.45
C THR A 601 28.14 22.73 -0.28
N ASN A 602 28.46 21.95 -1.32
CA ASN A 602 28.22 20.50 -1.30
C ASN A 602 29.03 19.79 -0.21
N TRP A 603 28.38 18.82 0.45
CA TRP A 603 28.97 17.88 1.39
C TRP A 603 29.71 16.77 0.66
N GLN A 604 30.96 16.51 1.05
CA GLN A 604 31.75 15.37 0.56
C GLN A 604 32.76 14.94 1.64
N GLY A 605 33.13 13.66 1.64
CA GLY A 605 34.13 13.11 2.56
C GLY A 605 33.55 12.75 3.91
N ARG A 606 34.37 12.82 4.96
CA ARG A 606 34.00 12.44 6.33
C ARG A 606 33.22 13.55 7.02
N LEU A 607 32.02 13.23 7.49
CA LEU A 607 31.16 14.13 8.25
C LEU A 607 30.86 13.52 9.62
N ILE A 608 30.60 14.41 10.58
CA ILE A 608 30.12 14.06 11.92
C ILE A 608 28.72 14.62 12.08
N LEU A 609 27.76 13.73 12.28
CA LEU A 609 26.41 14.04 12.75
C LEU A 609 26.40 13.95 14.28
N ARG A 610 25.75 14.91 14.95
CA ARG A 610 25.44 14.85 16.39
C ARG A 610 24.00 15.26 16.66
N TRP A 611 23.39 14.76 17.72
CA TRP A 611 22.04 15.19 18.13
C TRP A 611 21.90 15.24 19.65
N ARG A 612 20.93 16.01 20.14
CA ARG A 612 20.59 16.15 21.57
C ARG A 612 19.09 16.20 21.78
#